data_AF-H8ZQE1-F1
#
_entry.id   AF-H8ZQE1-F1
#
_cell.length_a   1.000
_cell.length_b   1.000
_cell.length_c   1.000
_cell.angle_alpha   90.00
_cell.angle_beta   90.00
_cell.angle_gamma   90.00
#
_symmetry.space_group_name_H-M   'P 1'
#
loop_
_entity.id
_entity.type
_entity.pdbx_description
1 polymer ?
#
loop_
_entity_poly.entity_id
_entity_poly.type
_entity_poly.pdbx_seq_one_letter_code
_entity_poly.pdbx_strand_id
1 'polypeptide(L)'
;RRKVWEYHLDYIQRHNLEADRGVHSYFLGVNEFADMPNKEFVQRMNGYRMRQGPSPDASLYLPPSNVGDLPDTVDWRTKGYVTPIKNQGQCGSCWS
;
A
#
# COMPACT_ATOMS: atom_id res chain seq x y z
N ARG A 1 -7.70 -5.00 22.15
CA ARG A 1 -6.35 -4.57 21.73
C ARG A 1 -5.31 -5.66 21.97
N ARG A 2 -4.89 -5.97 23.20
CA ARG A 2 -3.89 -7.03 23.49
C ARG A 2 -4.13 -8.37 22.76
N LYS A 3 -5.31 -8.98 22.86
CA LYS A 3 -5.61 -10.26 22.18
C LYS A 3 -5.47 -10.19 20.65
N VAL A 4 -5.82 -9.06 20.05
CA VAL A 4 -5.68 -8.83 18.60
C VAL A 4 -4.20 -8.75 18.24
N TRP A 5 -3.43 -8.04 19.06
CA TRP A 5 -1.99 -7.93 18.90
C TRP A 5 -1.28 -9.28 19.04
N GLU A 6 -1.61 -10.08 20.05
CA GLU A 6 -1.06 -11.44 20.24
C GLU A 6 -1.39 -12.34 19.03
N TYR A 7 -2.63 -12.26 18.52
CA TYR A 7 -3.03 -12.99 17.32
C TYR A 7 -2.23 -12.56 16.07
N HIS A 8 -2.02 -11.26 15.86
CA HIS A 8 -1.21 -10.79 14.73
C HIS A 8 0.27 -11.13 14.90
N LEU A 9 0.80 -11.14 16.12
CA LEU A 9 2.18 -11.54 16.37
C LEU A 9 2.41 -13.01 16.00
N ASP A 10 1.51 -13.92 16.39
CA ASP A 10 1.55 -15.32 15.96
C ASP A 10 1.48 -15.44 14.43
N TYR A 11 0.57 -14.69 13.81
CA TYR A 11 0.44 -14.67 12.35
C TYR A 11 1.73 -14.22 11.65
N ILE A 12 2.38 -13.15 12.14
CA ILE A 12 3.66 -12.66 11.62
C ILE A 12 4.74 -13.74 11.73
N GLN A 13 4.84 -14.40 12.89
CA GLN A 13 5.86 -15.44 13.11
C GLN A 13 5.67 -16.63 12.16
N ARG A 14 4.44 -17.15 12.04
CA ARG A 14 4.15 -18.26 11.13
C ARG A 14 4.42 -17.88 9.67
N HIS A 15 3.99 -16.70 9.25
CA HIS A 15 4.24 -16.21 7.90
C HIS A 15 5.73 -16.09 7.60
N ASN A 16 6.53 -15.55 8.52
CA ASN A 16 7.97 -15.37 8.30
C ASN A 16 8.72 -16.70 8.29
N LEU A 17 8.29 -17.71 9.07
CA LEU A 17 8.83 -19.07 8.97
C LEU A 17 8.52 -19.73 7.61
N GLU A 18 7.37 -19.42 7.03
CA GLU A 18 7.02 -19.84 5.67
C GLU A 18 7.85 -19.08 4.61
N ALA A 19 8.10 -17.78 4.83
CA ALA A 19 8.97 -16.97 3.97
C ALA A 19 10.42 -17.48 3.97
N ASP A 20 10.96 -17.88 5.12
CA ASP A 20 12.29 -18.50 5.23
C ASP A 20 12.40 -19.82 4.45
N ARG A 21 11.27 -20.49 4.21
CA ARG A 21 11.18 -21.71 3.40
C ARG A 21 10.90 -21.44 1.92
N GLY A 22 10.86 -20.16 1.52
CA GLY A 22 10.58 -19.74 0.15
C GLY A 22 9.11 -19.86 -0.27
N VAL A 23 8.17 -20.05 0.68
CA VAL A 23 6.73 -20.07 0.38
C VAL A 23 6.23 -18.66 0.05
N HIS A 24 6.76 -17.65 0.75
CA HIS A 24 6.47 -16.24 0.52
C HIS A 24 7.72 -15.49 0.09
N SER A 25 7.56 -14.51 -0.79
CA SER A 25 8.64 -13.63 -1.25
C SER A 25 8.78 -12.36 -0.41
N TYR A 26 8.03 -12.24 0.69
CA TYR A 26 8.02 -11.06 1.56
C TYR A 26 7.93 -11.47 3.03
N PHE A 27 8.23 -10.51 3.90
CA PHE A 27 8.16 -10.66 5.35
C PHE A 27 7.13 -9.70 5.93
N LEU A 28 6.56 -10.10 7.08
CA LEU A 28 5.72 -9.24 7.89
C LEU A 28 6.50 -8.72 9.10
N GLY A 29 6.06 -7.58 9.63
CA GLY A 29 6.65 -6.96 10.81
C GLY A 29 5.60 -6.27 11.65
N VAL A 30 5.90 -6.11 12.94
CA VAL A 30 5.07 -5.35 13.86
C VAL A 30 5.13 -3.86 13.48
N ASN A 31 3.98 -3.21 13.40
CA ASN A 31 3.86 -1.78 13.15
C ASN A 31 2.72 -1.18 14.00
N GLU A 32 2.42 0.10 13.77
CA GLU A 32 1.39 0.87 14.47
C GLU A 32 -0.04 0.31 14.34
N PHE A 33 -0.28 -0.64 13.42
CA PHE A 33 -1.58 -1.27 13.21
C PHE A 33 -1.69 -2.67 13.81
N ALA A 34 -0.66 -3.14 14.50
CA ALA A 34 -0.59 -4.53 14.96
C ALA A 34 -1.70 -4.92 15.96
N ASP A 35 -2.35 -3.97 16.64
CA ASP A 35 -3.46 -4.23 17.58
C ASP A 35 -4.86 -3.93 16.99
N MET A 36 -4.93 -3.70 15.68
CA MET A 36 -6.13 -3.29 14.96
C MET A 36 -6.66 -4.42 14.06
N PRO A 37 -7.90 -4.92 14.28
CA PRO A 37 -8.50 -5.89 13.36
C PRO A 37 -8.60 -5.34 11.93
N ASN A 38 -8.43 -6.20 10.92
CA ASN A 38 -8.42 -5.75 9.52
C ASN A 38 -9.68 -4.96 9.11
N LYS A 39 -10.87 -5.34 9.63
CA LYS A 39 -12.11 -4.59 9.39
C LYS A 39 -12.03 -3.15 9.89
N GLU A 40 -11.39 -2.92 11.03
CA GLU A 40 -11.18 -1.58 11.58
C GLU A 40 -10.13 -0.82 10.78
N PHE A 41 -9.05 -1.49 10.34
CA PHE A 41 -8.03 -0.89 9.48
C PHE A 41 -8.63 -0.36 8.18
N VAL A 42 -9.38 -1.20 7.47
CA VAL A 42 -10.07 -0.79 6.23
C VAL A 42 -11.04 0.36 6.48
N GLN A 43 -11.77 0.36 7.59
CA GLN A 43 -12.72 1.43 7.91
C GLN A 43 -12.03 2.80 8.15
N ARG A 44 -10.83 2.80 8.74
CA ARG A 44 -10.14 4.03 9.16
C ARG A 44 -9.10 4.54 8.16
N MET A 45 -8.40 3.61 7.51
CA MET A 45 -7.24 3.90 6.67
C MET A 45 -7.55 3.84 5.16
N ASN A 46 -8.69 3.25 4.76
CA ASN A 46 -9.09 3.23 3.35
C ASN A 46 -10.30 4.15 3.15
N GLY A 47 -10.22 5.06 2.18
CA GLY A 47 -11.39 5.89 1.85
C GLY A 47 -11.57 6.21 0.38
N TYR A 48 -10.84 5.52 -0.52
CA TYR A 48 -11.15 5.57 -1.93
C TYR A 48 -12.58 5.06 -2.18
N ARG A 49 -13.36 5.84 -2.93
CA ARG A 49 -14.71 5.48 -3.37
C ARG A 49 -14.74 5.58 -4.89
N MET A 50 -14.81 4.43 -5.54
CA MET A 50 -14.86 4.37 -7.00
C MET A 50 -16.13 5.04 -7.51
N ARG A 51 -15.96 6.05 -8.36
CA ARG A 51 -17.07 6.66 -9.09
C ARG A 51 -17.52 5.69 -10.19
N GLN A 52 -18.83 5.50 -10.31
CA GLN A 52 -19.41 4.74 -11.40
C GLN A 52 -19.46 5.63 -12.64
N GLY A 53 -18.81 5.19 -13.72
CA GLY A 53 -18.79 5.87 -15.00
C GLY A 53 -17.67 6.91 -15.17
N PRO A 54 -17.33 7.24 -16.44
CA PRO A 54 -16.25 8.18 -16.77
C PRO A 54 -16.57 9.59 -16.26
N SER A 55 -15.53 10.38 -15.97
CA SER A 55 -15.73 11.81 -15.73
C SER A 55 -16.16 12.44 -17.04
N PRO A 56 -17.27 13.21 -17.10
CA PRO A 56 -17.70 13.85 -18.33
C PRO A 56 -16.61 14.75 -18.93
N ASP A 57 -15.69 15.25 -18.11
CA ASP A 57 -14.64 16.20 -18.51
C ASP A 57 -13.21 15.63 -18.43
N ALA A 58 -13.03 14.30 -18.28
CA ALA A 58 -11.67 13.73 -18.19
C ALA A 58 -11.06 13.44 -19.57
N SER A 59 -9.81 13.89 -19.78
CA SER A 59 -8.97 13.38 -20.85
C SER A 59 -8.60 11.92 -20.58
N LEU A 60 -9.01 11.03 -21.48
CA LEU A 60 -8.79 9.59 -21.39
C LEU A 60 -7.38 9.25 -21.87
N TYR A 61 -6.36 9.50 -21.06
CA TYR A 61 -4.97 9.10 -21.30
C TYR A 61 -4.34 9.63 -22.61
N LEU A 62 -3.22 10.34 -22.50
CA LEU A 62 -2.44 10.73 -23.67
C LEU A 62 -1.34 9.69 -23.91
N PRO A 63 -1.35 8.97 -25.03
CA PRO A 63 -0.27 8.05 -25.34
C PRO A 63 1.04 8.85 -25.49
N PRO A 64 2.15 8.37 -24.90
CA PRO A 64 3.43 9.03 -25.04
C PRO A 64 3.89 9.00 -26.51
N SER A 65 4.36 10.12 -27.03
CA SER A 65 5.00 10.22 -28.34
C SER A 65 6.51 10.04 -28.20
N ASN A 66 7.15 9.45 -29.22
CA ASN A 66 8.61 9.28 -29.29
C ASN A 66 9.22 8.44 -28.15
N VAL A 67 8.56 7.36 -27.77
CA VAL A 67 9.13 6.39 -26.81
C VAL A 67 10.20 5.57 -27.51
N GLY A 68 11.46 5.79 -27.14
CA GLY A 68 12.58 4.90 -27.49
C GLY A 68 12.70 3.72 -26.53
N ASP A 69 13.89 3.12 -26.43
CA ASP A 69 14.14 2.04 -25.48
C ASP A 69 13.97 2.52 -24.04
N LEU A 70 13.12 1.80 -23.29
CA LEU A 70 12.88 2.07 -21.88
C LEU A 70 13.88 1.28 -21.02
N PRO A 71 14.31 1.82 -19.87
CA PRO A 71 15.16 1.08 -18.95
C PRO A 71 14.40 -0.08 -18.29
N ASP A 72 15.12 -1.14 -17.94
CA ASP A 72 14.55 -2.30 -17.23
C ASP A 72 14.03 -1.94 -15.82
N THR A 73 14.57 -0.90 -15.20
CA THR A 73 14.18 -0.44 -13.86
C THR A 73 14.19 1.09 -13.73
N VAL A 74 13.26 1.63 -12.94
CA VAL A 74 13.16 3.08 -12.66
C VAL A 74 12.89 3.28 -11.17
N ASP A 75 13.66 4.17 -10.53
CA ASP A 75 13.41 4.66 -9.17
C ASP A 75 13.39 6.20 -9.14
N TRP A 76 12.19 6.77 -9.07
CA TRP A 76 11.97 8.22 -9.04
C TRP A 76 12.48 8.91 -7.77
N ARG A 77 12.70 8.17 -6.67
CA ARG A 77 13.26 8.73 -5.44
C ARG A 77 14.67 9.24 -5.67
N THR A 78 15.47 8.50 -6.45
CA THR A 78 16.85 8.88 -6.84
C THR A 78 16.91 10.11 -7.74
N LYS A 79 15.77 10.48 -8.33
CA LYS A 79 15.64 11.60 -9.26
C LYS A 79 15.04 12.84 -8.59
N GLY A 80 14.66 12.77 -7.32
CA GLY A 80 14.07 13.89 -6.59
C GLY A 80 12.59 14.17 -6.87
N TYR A 81 11.89 13.26 -7.55
CA TYR A 81 10.46 13.43 -7.89
C TYR A 81 9.50 12.95 -6.79
N VAL A 82 10.02 12.33 -5.73
CA VAL A 82 9.22 11.77 -4.64
C VAL A 82 9.43 12.60 -3.37
N THR A 83 8.35 13.17 -2.86
CA THR A 83 8.34 13.90 -1.58
C THR A 83 8.53 12.94 -0.39
N PRO A 84 8.89 13.43 0.81
CA PRO A 84 8.94 12.59 2.00
C PRO A 84 7.62 11.85 2.27
N ILE A 85 7.73 10.69 2.92
CA ILE A 85 6.58 9.88 3.33
C ILE A 85 5.71 10.69 4.29
N LYS A 86 4.39 10.66 4.07
CA LYS A 86 3.38 11.32 4.92
C LYS A 86 2.56 10.28 5.70
N ASN A 87 1.80 10.74 6.69
CA ASN A 87 0.84 9.93 7.43
C ASN A 87 -0.57 10.55 7.32
N GLN A 88 -1.51 9.79 6.75
CA GLN A 88 -2.91 10.23 6.58
C GLN A 88 -3.71 10.29 7.89
N GLY A 89 -3.16 9.73 8.98
CA GLY A 89 -3.83 9.62 10.27
C GLY A 89 -5.05 8.70 10.21
N GLN A 90 -6.01 8.91 11.12
CA GLN A 90 -7.24 8.11 11.21
C GLN A 90 -8.34 8.64 10.27
N CYS A 91 -7.95 9.02 9.06
CA CYS A 91 -8.82 9.53 8.02
C CYS A 91 -8.63 8.70 6.75
N GLY A 92 -9.73 8.33 6.08
CA GLY A 92 -9.72 7.65 4.78
C GLY A 92 -9.34 8.59 3.62
N SER A 93 -8.27 9.36 3.75
CA SER A 93 -7.82 10.36 2.76
C SER A 93 -6.70 9.84 1.86
N CYS A 94 -6.56 8.52 1.67
CA CYS A 94 -5.53 7.93 0.80
C CYS A 94 -5.62 8.37 -0.67
N TRP A 95 -6.69 9.05 -1.08
CA TRP A 95 -6.92 9.57 -2.42
C TRP A 95 -6.45 11.02 -2.64
N SER A 96 -6.07 11.73 -1.57
CA SER A 96 -5.62 13.13 -1.58
C SER A 96 -4.10 13.25 -1.42
#